data_AF-A0A4U6THT7-F1
#
_entry.id   AF-A0A4U6THT7-F1
#
_cell.length_a   1.000
_cell.length_b   1.000
_cell.length_c   1.000
_cell.angle_alpha   90.00
_cell.angle_beta   90.00
_cell.angle_gamma   90.00
#
_symmetry.space_group_name_H-M   'P 1'
#
loop_
_entity.id
_entity.type
_entity.pdbx_description
1 polymer ?
#
loop_
_entity_poly.entity_id
_entity_poly.type
_entity_poly.pdbx_seq_one_letter_code
_entity_poly.pdbx_strand_id
1 'polypeptide(L)'
;MILPSYDCVLCQYGGEETLFHLLLGCPFAPECWIHIDLFPNLSDEPSTSFFMEIIIIISWGIWMVRNDWIFKGITPSVQDCLFHFKSIFT
;
A
#
# COMPACT_ATOMS: atom_id res chain seq x y z
N MET A 1 -4.16 -18.45 -15.45
CA MET A 1 -5.14 -18.48 -14.34
C MET A 1 -6.21 -17.46 -14.68
N ILE A 2 -7.49 -17.86 -14.76
CA ILE A 2 -8.60 -16.95 -15.07
C ILE A 2 -9.20 -16.52 -13.73
N LEU A 3 -9.19 -15.21 -13.46
CA LEU A 3 -9.77 -14.63 -12.26
C LEU A 3 -11.19 -14.09 -12.54
N PRO A 4 -12.08 -14.05 -11.53
CA PRO A 4 -13.41 -13.46 -11.69
C PRO A 4 -13.39 -11.96 -12.02
N SER A 5 -12.37 -11.24 -11.56
CA SER A 5 -12.09 -9.84 -11.87
C SER A 5 -10.59 -9.57 -11.76
N TYR A 6 -10.11 -8.60 -12.53
CA TYR A 6 -8.75 -8.07 -12.48
C TYR A 6 -8.72 -6.65 -11.88
N ASP A 7 -9.85 -6.17 -11.36
CA ASP A 7 -9.97 -4.83 -10.79
C ASP A 7 -9.32 -4.78 -9.40
N CYS A 8 -8.70 -3.66 -9.10
CA CYS A 8 -8.13 -3.37 -7.80
C CYS A 8 -9.26 -3.23 -6.78
N VAL A 9 -9.29 -4.15 -5.82
CA VAL A 9 -10.32 -4.18 -4.77
C VAL A 9 -10.24 -3.00 -3.79
N LEU A 10 -9.10 -2.29 -3.78
CA LEU A 10 -8.88 -1.07 -2.99
C LEU A 10 -9.30 0.20 -3.74
N CYS A 11 -9.62 0.10 -5.03
CA CYS A 11 -9.93 1.24 -5.89
C CYS A 11 -11.43 1.38 -6.11
N GLN A 12 -12.01 2.49 -5.69
CA GLN A 12 -13.44 2.77 -5.88
C GLN A 12 -13.80 3.09 -7.34
N TYR A 13 -12.82 3.39 -8.18
CA TYR A 13 -13.01 3.78 -9.58
C TYR A 13 -12.90 2.61 -10.57
N GLY A 14 -12.72 1.38 -10.08
CA GLY A 14 -12.66 0.18 -10.94
C GLY A 14 -11.43 0.13 -11.86
N GLY A 15 -10.27 0.57 -11.35
CA GLY A 15 -9.00 0.47 -12.09
C GLY A 15 -8.44 -0.96 -12.06
N GLU A 16 -7.82 -1.40 -13.15
CA GLU A 16 -7.12 -2.69 -13.21
C GLU A 16 -6.00 -2.75 -12.17
N GLU A 17 -5.92 -3.88 -11.45
CA GLU A 17 -4.89 -4.12 -10.47
C GLU A 17 -3.56 -4.47 -11.14
N THR A 18 -2.70 -3.48 -11.28
CA THR A 18 -1.27 -3.66 -11.57
C THR A 18 -0.44 -3.42 -10.32
N LEU A 19 0.82 -3.87 -10.30
CA LEU A 19 1.72 -3.58 -9.17
C LEU A 19 1.89 -2.07 -8.96
N PHE A 20 2.02 -1.30 -10.04
CA PHE A 20 2.07 0.16 -9.96
C PHE A 20 0.77 0.74 -9.41
N HIS A 21 -0.38 0.29 -9.91
CA HIS A 21 -1.67 0.76 -9.41
C HIS A 21 -1.84 0.43 -7.92
N LEU A 22 -1.64 -0.82 -7.50
CA LEU A 22 -1.81 -1.24 -6.12
C LEU A 22 -0.92 -0.44 -5.15
N LEU A 23 0.35 -0.25 -5.50
CA LEU A 23 1.33 0.33 -4.57
C LEU A 23 1.44 1.86 -4.64
N LEU A 24 1.04 2.48 -5.75
CA LEU A 24 1.26 3.92 -5.98
C LEU A 24 0.06 4.62 -6.65
N GLY A 25 -0.59 3.98 -7.61
CA GLY A 25 -1.61 4.63 -8.46
C GLY A 25 -3.05 4.58 -7.95
N CYS A 26 -3.38 3.64 -7.06
CA CYS A 26 -4.69 3.49 -6.44
C CYS A 26 -4.86 4.59 -5.39
N PRO A 27 -5.98 5.33 -5.32
CA PRO A 27 -6.17 6.42 -4.36
C PRO A 27 -5.87 6.05 -2.89
N PHE A 28 -6.11 4.79 -2.52
CA PHE A 28 -5.77 4.27 -1.19
C PHE A 28 -4.26 4.30 -0.87
N ALA A 29 -3.40 4.04 -1.87
CA ALA A 29 -1.97 3.93 -1.65
C ALA A 29 -1.31 5.28 -1.30
N PRO A 30 -1.50 6.39 -2.05
CA PRO A 30 -1.01 7.71 -1.66
C PRO A 30 -1.44 8.13 -0.26
N GLU A 31 -2.66 7.80 0.17
CA GLU A 31 -3.10 8.07 1.55
C GLU A 31 -2.19 7.36 2.57
N CYS A 32 -1.90 6.08 2.36
CA CYS A 32 -0.97 5.33 3.21
C CYS A 32 0.44 5.95 3.24
N TRP A 33 0.97 6.40 2.10
CA TRP A 33 2.29 7.03 2.01
C TRP A 33 2.36 8.40 2.69
N ILE A 34 1.32 9.23 2.56
CA ILE A 34 1.24 10.56 3.18
C ILE A 34 1.32 10.46 4.71
N HIS A 35 0.68 9.45 5.30
CA HIS A 35 0.62 9.28 6.75
C HIS A 35 1.97 8.93 7.43
N ILE A 36 3.03 8.74 6.64
CA ILE A 36 4.35 8.33 7.12
C ILE A 36 5.35 9.49 6.94
N ASP A 37 4.88 10.68 6.53
CA ASP A 37 5.71 11.84 6.17
C ASP A 37 6.80 11.50 5.12
N LEU A 38 6.63 10.38 4.41
CA LEU A 38 7.52 9.87 3.38
C LEU A 38 6.86 9.97 2.01
N PHE A 39 6.13 11.05 1.76
CA PHE A 39 5.88 11.40 0.38
C PHE A 39 7.25 11.65 -0.26
N PRO A 40 7.67 10.87 -1.28
CA PRO A 40 8.97 11.05 -1.88
C PRO A 40 8.98 12.41 -2.58
N ASN A 41 9.44 13.44 -1.88
CA ASN A 41 10.07 14.56 -2.55
C ASN A 41 11.31 13.97 -3.21
N LEU A 42 11.19 13.69 -4.52
CA LEU A 42 12.24 13.11 -5.37
C LEU A 42 13.53 13.97 -5.44
N SER A 43 13.62 15.03 -4.65
CA SER A 43 14.64 16.08 -4.69
C SER A 43 15.71 15.97 -3.60
N ASP A 44 15.46 15.27 -2.48
CA ASP A 44 16.45 15.08 -1.42
C ASP A 44 16.84 13.60 -1.36
N GLU A 45 18.12 13.27 -1.57
CA GLU A 45 18.61 11.89 -1.44
C GLU A 45 18.42 11.41 0.00
N PRO A 46 17.45 10.52 0.29
CA PRO A 46 17.39 9.89 1.59
C PRO A 46 18.53 8.88 1.65
N SER A 47 19.08 8.63 2.83
CA SER A 47 20.05 7.55 3.04
C SER A 47 19.47 6.23 2.48
N THR A 48 20.04 5.78 1.37
CA THR A 48 19.38 4.88 0.41
C THR A 48 18.95 3.54 1.00
N SER A 49 19.60 3.07 2.06
CA SER A 49 19.20 1.84 2.77
C SER A 49 17.94 2.02 3.63
N PHE A 50 17.82 3.11 4.38
CA PHE A 50 16.69 3.33 5.30
C PHE A 50 15.39 3.58 4.54
N PHE A 51 15.49 4.24 3.39
CA PHE A 51 14.34 4.53 2.53
C PHE A 51 13.75 3.28 1.88
N MET A 52 14.60 2.37 1.40
CA MET A 52 14.14 1.12 0.77
C MET A 52 13.42 0.20 1.77
N GLU A 53 13.89 0.12 3.02
CA GLU A 53 13.23 -0.64 4.07
C GLU A 53 11.81 -0.13 4.31
N ILE A 54 11.62 1.19 4.40
CA ILE A 54 10.30 1.77 4.61
C ILE A 54 9.39 1.53 3.41
N ILE A 55 9.90 1.67 2.19
CA ILE A 55 9.14 1.35 0.98
C ILE A 55 8.65 -0.09 1.01
N ILE A 56 9.51 -1.03 1.37
CA ILE A 56 9.17 -2.47 1.42
C ILE A 56 8.09 -2.72 2.47
N ILE A 57 8.24 -2.16 3.67
CA ILE A 57 7.29 -2.38 4.77
C ILE A 57 5.91 -1.79 4.45
N ILE A 58 5.85 -0.62 3.80
CA ILE A 58 4.55 -0.03 3.40
C ILE A 58 3.91 -0.73 2.23
N SER A 59 4.71 -1.13 1.25
CA SER A 59 4.21 -1.99 0.18
C SER A 59 3.62 -3.29 0.74
N TRP A 60 4.27 -3.86 1.77
CA TRP A 60 3.75 -5.01 2.50
C TRP A 60 2.47 -4.71 3.26
N GLY A 61 2.38 -3.57 3.96
CA GLY A 61 1.16 -3.13 4.65
C GLY A 61 -0.04 -2.98 3.71
N ILE A 62 0.15 -2.34 2.56
CA ILE A 62 -0.89 -2.19 1.53
C ILE A 62 -1.33 -3.56 1.01
N TRP A 63 -0.37 -4.45 0.74
CA TRP A 63 -0.66 -5.81 0.30
C TRP A 63 -1.42 -6.63 1.35
N MET A 64 -1.09 -6.47 2.63
CA MET A 64 -1.80 -7.10 3.75
C MET A 64 -3.25 -6.61 3.84
N VAL A 65 -3.49 -5.29 3.77
CA VAL A 65 -4.84 -4.73 3.79
C VAL A 65 -5.68 -5.24 2.61
N ARG A 66 -5.10 -5.28 1.41
CA ARG A 66 -5.74 -5.88 0.23
C ARG A 66 -6.16 -7.33 0.48
N ASN A 67 -5.27 -8.14 1.03
CA ASN A 67 -5.55 -9.55 1.29
C ASN A 67 -6.58 -9.76 2.40
N ASP A 68 -6.53 -8.94 3.44
CA ASP A 68 -7.51 -9.00 4.52
C ASP A 68 -8.91 -8.65 4.03
N TRP A 69 -9.03 -7.74 3.05
CA TRP A 69 -10.30 -7.51 2.39
C TRP A 69 -10.76 -8.71 1.55
N ILE A 70 -9.89 -9.26 0.71
CA ILE A 70 -10.23 -10.39 -0.17
C ILE A 70 -10.60 -11.66 0.61
N PHE A 71 -9.81 -12.00 1.63
CA PHE A 71 -9.90 -13.31 2.29
C PHE A 71 -10.66 -13.28 3.61
N LYS A 72 -10.73 -12.12 4.28
CA LYS A 72 -11.38 -11.97 5.59
C LYS A 72 -12.56 -11.01 5.60
N GLY A 73 -12.78 -10.25 4.52
CA GLY A 73 -13.85 -9.25 4.44
C GLY A 73 -13.64 -8.07 5.40
N ILE A 74 -12.40 -7.79 5.81
CA ILE A 74 -12.07 -6.66 6.68
C ILE A 74 -11.94 -5.39 5.84
N THR A 75 -12.82 -4.41 6.08
CA THR A 75 -12.86 -3.15 5.32
C THR A 75 -11.50 -2.46 5.32
N PRO A 76 -10.94 -2.13 4.14
CA PRO A 76 -9.65 -1.45 4.06
C PRO A 76 -9.66 -0.12 4.80
N SER A 77 -8.66 0.09 5.65
CA SER A 77 -8.38 1.39 6.26
C SER A 77 -6.89 1.69 6.22
N VAL A 78 -6.56 2.99 6.17
CA VAL A 78 -5.17 3.44 6.21
C VAL A 78 -4.54 3.10 7.57
N GLN A 79 -5.33 3.13 8.64
CA GLN A 79 -4.90 2.78 9.99
C GLN A 79 -4.43 1.32 10.07
N ASP A 80 -5.09 0.40 9.37
CA ASP A 80 -4.67 -1.01 9.34
C ASP A 80 -3.33 -1.17 8.61
N CYS A 81 -3.12 -0.43 7.51
CA CYS A 81 -1.82 -0.39 6.82
C CYS A 81 -0.71 0.12 7.75
N LEU A 82 -0.97 1.20 8.48
CA LEU A 82 -0.02 1.77 9.45
C LEU A 82 0.22 0.85 10.65
N PHE A 83 -0.78 0.09 11.08
CA PHE A 83 -0.62 -0.92 12.12
C PHE A 83 0.34 -2.02 11.67
N HIS A 84 0.18 -2.53 10.44
CA HIS A 84 1.12 -3.49 9.87
C HIS A 84 2.53 -2.94 9.79
N PHE A 85 2.70 -1.67 9.38
CA PHE A 85 3.99 -0.98 9.41
C PHE A 85 4.63 -0.97 10.79
N LYS A 86 3.88 -0.51 11.81
CA LYS A 86 4.37 -0.43 13.19
C LYS A 86 4.72 -1.80 13.76
N SER A 87 3.95 -2.84 13.44
CA SER A 87 4.20 -4.20 13.93
C SER A 87 5.51 -4.82 13.43
N ILE A 88 6.07 -4.29 12.34
CA ILE A 88 7.31 -4.78 11.74
C ILE A 88 8.49 -3.90 12.15
N PHE A 89 8.24 -2.58 12.29
CA PHE A 89 9.29 -1.60 12.56
C PHE A 89 9.55 -1.37 14.07
N THR A 90 8.61 -1.71 14.95
CA THR A 90 8.71 -1.57 16.43
C THR A 90 8.56 -2.92 17.11
#